data_AF-A0A357CUM1-F1
#
_entry.id   AF-A0A357CUM1-F1
#
_cell.length_a   1.000
_cell.length_b   1.000
_cell.length_c   1.000
_cell.angle_alpha   90.00
_cell.angle_beta   90.00
_cell.angle_gamma   90.00
#
_symmetry.space_group_name_H-M   'P 1'
#
loop_
_entity.id
_entity.type
_entity.pdbx_description
1 polymer ?
#
loop_
_entity_poly.entity_id
_entity_poly.type
_entity_poly.pdbx_seq_one_letter_code
_entity_poly.pdbx_strand_id
1 'polypeptide(L)'
;MKKMISIILALMLSLCMSITAFAAEINIRDGSTSTDVKGTYVSGGSTATVYSVDVVWGSMEFTYTDAFTGTWNPVTHEYDGATSAAWSCDENANKITVTNHSNTSVFASLIYSPKEGFDGISGSFSKSNISLSTAAGVSPENAPTDSSLLTLSGELSYAGDDPAVIGSVTVELLSD
;
A
#
# COMPACT_ATOMS: atom_id res chain seq x y z
N MET A 1 6.08 -18.58 -58.82
CA MET A 1 4.93 -19.49 -58.55
C MET A 1 4.74 -19.50 -57.05
N LYS A 2 3.58 -19.43 -56.40
CA LYS A 2 2.17 -19.18 -56.74
C LYS A 2 1.51 -19.07 -55.34
N LYS A 3 0.80 -17.96 -55.05
CA LYS A 3 -0.42 -17.87 -54.19
C LYS A 3 -0.18 -18.13 -52.68
N MET A 4 -0.46 -17.21 -51.75
CA MET A 4 -1.74 -16.53 -51.57
C MET A 4 -1.59 -15.09 -51.07
N ILE A 5 -2.38 -14.24 -51.72
CA ILE A 5 -2.63 -12.83 -51.48
C ILE A 5 -3.92 -12.72 -50.66
N SER A 6 -4.06 -11.64 -49.87
CA SER A 6 -5.32 -11.06 -49.37
C SER A 6 -6.03 -11.67 -48.17
N ILE A 7 -5.71 -11.22 -46.93
CA ILE A 7 -6.70 -11.10 -45.83
C ILE A 7 -6.35 -9.95 -44.85
N ILE A 8 -6.05 -8.73 -45.30
CA ILE A 8 -5.94 -7.57 -44.37
C ILE A 8 -6.70 -6.31 -44.86
N LEU A 9 -7.12 -6.24 -46.13
CA LEU A 9 -7.71 -5.00 -46.69
C LEU A 9 -9.25 -5.01 -46.85
N ALA A 10 -9.96 -5.96 -46.25
CA ALA A 10 -11.41 -6.10 -46.48
C ALA A 10 -12.31 -5.52 -45.37
N LEU A 11 -11.79 -5.16 -44.19
CA LEU A 11 -12.64 -4.65 -43.09
C LEU A 11 -12.61 -3.12 -42.94
N MET A 12 -11.78 -2.40 -43.70
CA MET A 12 -11.65 -0.94 -43.57
C MET A 12 -12.48 -0.15 -44.61
N LEU A 13 -13.27 -0.84 -45.44
CA LEU A 13 -13.99 -0.25 -46.58
C LEU A 13 -15.52 -0.35 -46.44
N SER A 14 -16.10 -0.08 -45.26
CA SER A 14 -17.57 -0.01 -45.10
C SER A 14 -18.10 1.26 -44.42
N LEU A 15 -17.31 2.34 -44.35
CA LEU A 15 -17.74 3.61 -43.76
C LEU A 15 -17.83 4.76 -44.78
N CYS A 16 -18.06 4.46 -46.06
CA CYS A 16 -18.61 5.46 -46.98
C CYS A 16 -20.09 5.71 -46.64
N MET A 17 -20.35 6.35 -45.48
CA MET A 17 -21.64 6.99 -45.25
C MET A 17 -21.70 8.20 -46.17
N SER A 18 -22.46 8.06 -47.25
CA SER A 18 -22.90 9.16 -48.10
C SER A 18 -23.55 10.24 -47.24
N ILE A 19 -22.85 11.35 -47.01
CA ILE A 19 -23.39 12.51 -46.33
C ILE A 19 -24.35 13.18 -47.33
N THR A 20 -25.65 12.91 -47.21
CA THR A 20 -26.66 13.71 -47.90
C THR A 20 -26.69 15.08 -47.23
N ALA A 21 -26.12 16.10 -47.90
CA ALA A 21 -26.28 17.48 -47.51
C ALA A 21 -27.71 17.92 -47.83
N PHE A 22 -28.56 18.02 -46.81
CA PHE A 22 -29.86 18.65 -46.95
C PHE A 22 -29.68 20.17 -46.85
N ALA A 23 -29.94 20.88 -47.94
CA ALA A 23 -30.04 22.35 -47.89
C ALA A 23 -31.34 22.73 -47.17
N ALA A 24 -31.24 23.58 -46.16
CA ALA A 24 -32.41 24.15 -45.48
C ALA A 24 -32.47 25.66 -45.75
N GLU A 25 -33.62 26.14 -46.20
CA GLU A 25 -33.86 27.56 -46.50
C GLU A 25 -34.76 28.21 -45.45
N ILE A 26 -34.46 29.46 -45.09
CA ILE A 26 -35.31 30.31 -44.25
C ILE A 26 -35.73 31.52 -45.08
N ASN A 27 -36.98 31.55 -45.54
CA ASN A 27 -37.48 32.55 -46.50
C ASN A 27 -38.49 33.55 -45.89
N ILE A 28 -38.56 33.64 -44.56
CA ILE A 28 -39.43 34.55 -43.81
C ILE A 28 -38.70 35.20 -42.63
N ARG A 29 -39.14 36.40 -42.21
CA ARG A 29 -38.65 37.04 -40.98
C ARG A 29 -39.07 36.20 -39.77
N ASP A 30 -38.16 35.99 -38.83
CA ASP A 30 -38.31 35.13 -37.64
C ASP A 30 -38.44 33.61 -37.91
N GLY A 31 -38.07 33.13 -39.09
CA GLY A 31 -38.00 31.69 -39.38
C GLY A 31 -36.77 31.01 -38.76
N SER A 32 -36.88 29.70 -38.47
CA SER A 32 -35.76 28.88 -37.99
C SER A 32 -35.73 27.53 -38.72
N THR A 33 -34.54 26.95 -38.80
CA THR A 33 -34.35 25.56 -39.24
C THR A 33 -33.48 24.83 -38.22
N SER A 34 -33.63 23.52 -38.12
CA SER A 34 -32.87 22.67 -37.22
C SER A 34 -32.37 21.45 -37.98
N THR A 35 -31.24 20.90 -37.55
CA THR A 35 -30.69 19.66 -38.05
C THR A 35 -30.26 18.78 -36.88
N ASP A 36 -30.32 17.47 -37.07
CA ASP A 36 -29.95 16.53 -36.01
C ASP A 36 -28.45 16.57 -35.76
N VAL A 37 -28.05 16.85 -34.51
CA VAL A 37 -26.68 16.66 -34.04
C VAL A 37 -26.52 15.21 -33.62
N LYS A 38 -25.73 14.44 -34.38
CA LYS A 38 -25.47 13.02 -34.11
C LYS A 38 -24.11 12.83 -33.48
N GLY A 39 -24.07 12.16 -32.32
CA GLY A 39 -22.85 11.70 -31.66
C GLY A 39 -22.79 10.18 -31.63
N THR A 40 -21.59 9.62 -31.73
CA THR A 40 -21.35 8.19 -31.55
C THR A 40 -20.59 7.97 -30.25
N TYR A 41 -21.20 7.24 -29.31
CA TYR A 41 -20.52 6.77 -28.12
C TYR A 41 -19.69 5.53 -28.46
N VAL A 42 -18.40 5.58 -28.15
CA VAL A 42 -17.50 4.44 -28.17
C VAL A 42 -16.98 4.25 -26.75
N SER A 43 -17.15 3.04 -26.20
CA SER A 43 -16.60 2.70 -24.88
C SER A 43 -15.07 2.79 -24.91
N GLY A 44 -14.49 3.49 -23.94
CA GLY A 44 -13.02 3.66 -23.82
C GLY A 44 -12.26 2.39 -23.38
N GLY A 45 -12.95 1.27 -23.16
CA GLY A 45 -12.37 0.04 -22.59
C GLY A 45 -12.32 0.07 -21.06
N SER A 46 -11.87 -1.03 -20.44
CA SER A 46 -11.64 -1.13 -18.99
C SER A 46 -10.21 -0.75 -18.64
N THR A 47 -10.02 0.06 -17.60
CA THR A 47 -8.70 0.33 -17.01
C THR A 47 -8.21 -0.90 -16.26
N ALA A 48 -6.99 -1.36 -16.54
CA ALA A 48 -6.36 -2.43 -15.77
C ALA A 48 -6.05 -1.97 -14.34
N THR A 49 -6.14 -2.89 -13.38
CA THR A 49 -5.68 -2.64 -12.00
C THR A 49 -4.15 -2.54 -11.98
N VAL A 50 -3.62 -1.49 -11.35
CA VAL A 50 -2.19 -1.23 -11.17
C VAL A 50 -1.93 -1.02 -9.70
N TYR A 51 -1.06 -1.86 -9.14
CA TYR A 51 -0.59 -1.74 -7.76
C TYR A 51 0.72 -0.94 -7.70
N SER A 52 0.75 0.05 -6.82
CA SER A 52 1.93 0.86 -6.49
C SER A 52 1.80 1.25 -5.02
N VAL A 53 2.65 0.68 -4.17
CA VAL A 53 2.59 0.88 -2.72
C VAL A 53 3.99 1.19 -2.23
N ASP A 54 4.11 2.26 -1.45
CA ASP A 54 5.34 2.65 -0.79
C ASP A 54 5.28 2.22 0.68
N VAL A 55 6.39 1.64 1.16
CA VAL A 55 6.54 1.25 2.56
C VAL A 55 7.79 1.92 3.12
N VAL A 56 7.59 2.72 4.16
CA VAL A 56 8.64 3.43 4.89
C VAL A 56 8.76 2.86 6.29
N TRP A 57 9.99 2.60 6.70
CA TRP A 57 10.34 2.01 7.99
C TRP A 57 11.08 3.03 8.85
N GLY A 58 10.82 3.01 10.16
CA GLY A 58 11.79 3.48 11.15
C GLY A 58 13.04 2.58 11.15
N SER A 59 14.00 2.85 12.05
CA SER A 59 15.23 2.05 12.11
C SER A 59 15.00 0.57 12.43
N MET A 60 13.87 0.23 13.07
CA MET A 60 13.57 -1.10 13.61
C MET A 60 14.60 -1.58 14.64
N GLU A 61 15.30 -0.65 15.28
CA GLU A 61 16.27 -0.93 16.34
C GLU A 61 15.61 -0.82 17.70
N PHE A 62 15.82 -1.83 18.54
CA PHE A 62 15.24 -1.94 19.87
C PHE A 62 16.34 -2.25 20.88
N THR A 63 16.21 -1.72 22.09
CA THR A 63 17.05 -2.05 23.24
C THR A 63 16.25 -2.90 24.20
N TYR A 64 16.81 -4.04 24.59
CA TYR A 64 16.29 -4.83 25.71
C TYR A 64 17.10 -4.50 26.96
N THR A 65 16.43 -4.04 28.02
CA THR A 65 17.03 -3.89 29.34
C THR A 65 16.54 -5.04 30.20
N ASP A 66 17.46 -5.87 30.69
CA ASP A 66 17.14 -7.00 31.55
C ASP A 66 16.64 -6.55 32.93
N ALA A 67 15.95 -7.45 33.63
CA ALA A 67 15.49 -7.19 34.98
C ALA A 67 16.68 -7.03 35.92
N PHE A 68 16.62 -6.02 36.77
CA PHE A 68 17.57 -5.86 37.87
C PHE A 68 16.92 -6.41 39.13
N THR A 69 17.51 -7.44 39.73
CA THR A 69 17.01 -8.03 40.98
C THR A 69 17.05 -7.04 42.16
N GLY A 70 17.80 -5.95 42.03
CA GLY A 70 18.03 -5.00 43.10
C GLY A 70 19.35 -5.24 43.81
N THR A 71 19.70 -4.34 44.73
CA THR A 71 20.89 -4.46 45.56
C THR A 71 20.51 -5.10 46.89
N TRP A 72 21.25 -6.14 47.31
CA TRP A 72 21.04 -6.78 48.61
C TRP A 72 21.30 -5.80 49.75
N ASN A 73 20.30 -5.59 50.60
CA ASN A 73 20.40 -4.79 51.80
C ASN A 73 20.56 -5.71 53.03
N PRO A 74 21.74 -5.78 53.66
CA PRO A 74 21.98 -6.68 54.78
C PRO A 74 21.28 -6.25 56.08
N VAL A 75 20.71 -5.04 56.16
CA VAL A 75 19.98 -4.56 57.34
C VAL A 75 18.54 -5.04 57.31
N THR A 76 17.88 -4.91 56.15
CA THR A 76 16.49 -5.35 55.96
C THR A 76 16.39 -6.81 55.54
N HIS A 77 17.49 -7.40 55.05
CA HIS A 77 17.53 -8.70 54.38
C HIS A 77 16.60 -8.77 53.15
N GLU A 78 16.48 -7.65 52.43
CA GLU A 78 15.66 -7.52 51.23
C GLU A 78 16.50 -6.96 50.07
N TYR A 79 15.99 -7.05 48.85
CA TYR A 79 16.58 -6.42 47.67
C TYR A 79 15.93 -5.07 47.40
N ASP A 80 16.74 -4.01 47.35
CA ASP A 80 16.27 -2.64 47.08
C ASP A 80 16.49 -2.25 45.61
N GLY A 81 15.52 -1.50 45.06
CA GLY A 81 15.65 -0.90 43.73
C GLY A 81 15.50 -1.88 42.56
N ALA A 82 14.75 -2.97 42.72
CA ALA A 82 14.48 -3.91 41.64
C ALA A 82 13.74 -3.24 40.47
N THR A 83 14.07 -3.63 39.24
CA THR A 83 13.40 -3.18 38.02
C THR A 83 13.00 -4.36 37.15
N SER A 84 11.85 -4.27 36.49
CA SER A 84 11.43 -5.26 35.50
C SER A 84 12.22 -5.10 34.20
N ALA A 85 12.39 -6.19 33.47
CA ALA A 85 12.91 -6.14 32.12
C ALA A 85 11.95 -5.39 31.19
N ALA A 86 12.49 -4.69 30.19
CA ALA A 86 11.69 -3.94 29.24
C ALA A 86 12.38 -3.79 27.88
N TRP A 87 11.56 -3.73 26.83
CA TRP A 87 11.95 -3.27 25.52
C TRP A 87 11.73 -1.77 25.39
N SER A 88 12.66 -1.07 24.75
CA SER A 88 12.56 0.35 24.40
C SER A 88 13.12 0.60 23.00
N CYS A 89 12.74 1.73 22.41
CA CYS A 89 13.30 2.22 21.14
C CYS A 89 13.20 3.75 21.10
N ASP A 90 13.92 4.37 20.18
CA ASP A 90 13.78 5.80 19.91
C ASP A 90 12.40 6.14 19.32
N GLU A 91 12.05 7.42 19.36
CA GLU A 91 10.75 7.89 18.87
C GLU A 91 10.55 7.53 17.39
N ASN A 92 9.45 6.84 17.08
CA ASN A 92 9.10 6.34 15.76
C ASN A 92 10.11 5.34 15.14
N ALA A 93 11.13 4.88 15.88
CA ALA A 93 12.07 3.86 15.39
C ALA A 93 11.36 2.55 15.02
N ASN A 94 10.24 2.25 15.68
CA ASN A 94 9.40 1.07 15.47
C ASN A 94 8.18 1.32 14.56
N LYS A 95 8.15 2.44 13.83
CA LYS A 95 7.02 2.81 12.96
C LYS A 95 7.15 2.24 11.56
N ILE A 96 6.05 1.70 11.04
CA ILE A 96 5.88 1.27 9.66
C ILE A 96 4.79 2.14 9.05
N THR A 97 5.09 2.79 7.93
CA THR A 97 4.15 3.65 7.20
C THR A 97 3.93 3.08 5.81
N VAL A 98 2.66 2.94 5.43
CA VAL A 98 2.25 2.41 4.12
C VAL A 98 1.47 3.49 3.39
N THR A 99 1.84 3.76 2.14
CA THR A 99 1.18 4.73 1.28
C THR A 99 0.73 4.04 0.00
N ASN A 100 -0.54 4.20 -0.35
CA ASN A 100 -1.12 3.62 -1.56
C ASN A 100 -1.12 4.64 -2.71
N HIS A 101 -0.43 4.31 -3.80
CA HIS A 101 -0.47 5.02 -5.08
C HIS A 101 -1.22 4.23 -6.18
N SER A 102 -1.83 3.10 -5.82
CA SER A 102 -2.56 2.22 -6.74
C SER A 102 -3.86 2.87 -7.24
N ASN A 103 -4.34 2.43 -8.40
CA ASN A 103 -5.67 2.81 -8.89
C ASN A 103 -6.81 1.99 -8.26
N THR A 104 -6.49 1.16 -7.26
CA THR A 104 -7.43 0.36 -6.46
C THR A 104 -7.13 0.54 -4.97
N SER A 105 -8.07 0.18 -4.10
CA SER A 105 -7.80 0.01 -2.68
C SER A 105 -6.77 -1.09 -2.44
N VAL A 106 -6.03 -0.97 -1.34
CA VAL A 106 -5.08 -2.00 -0.90
C VAL A 106 -5.32 -2.37 0.55
N PHE A 107 -5.13 -3.64 0.85
CA PHE A 107 -5.15 -4.18 2.19
C PHE A 107 -3.78 -4.79 2.50
N ALA A 108 -3.06 -4.19 3.43
CA ALA A 108 -1.72 -4.61 3.83
C ALA A 108 -1.75 -5.28 5.20
N SER A 109 -1.22 -6.50 5.29
CA SER A 109 -1.01 -7.21 6.56
C SER A 109 0.42 -7.05 7.04
N LEU A 110 0.59 -6.85 8.35
CA LEU A 110 1.89 -6.70 9.01
C LEU A 110 2.17 -7.93 9.86
N ILE A 111 3.31 -8.56 9.60
CA ILE A 111 3.71 -9.80 10.25
C ILE A 111 5.11 -9.64 10.82
N TYR A 112 5.30 -9.99 12.09
CA TYR A 112 6.62 -10.13 12.69
C TYR A 112 6.98 -11.61 12.73
N SER A 113 8.21 -11.95 12.35
CA SER A 113 8.74 -13.30 12.43
C SER A 113 10.08 -13.27 13.17
N PRO A 114 10.20 -13.96 14.33
CA PRO A 114 11.48 -14.08 15.02
C PRO A 114 12.47 -14.85 14.14
N LYS A 115 13.76 -14.52 14.27
CA LYS A 115 14.84 -15.30 13.67
C LYS A 115 15.00 -16.60 14.48
N GLU A 116 15.43 -17.66 13.82
CA GLU A 116 15.80 -18.92 14.48
C GLU A 116 16.74 -18.66 15.67
N GLY A 117 16.41 -19.23 16.84
CA GLY A 117 17.13 -19.02 18.10
C GLY A 117 16.60 -17.85 18.94
N PHE A 118 15.66 -17.06 18.41
CA PHE A 118 14.98 -15.96 19.11
C PHE A 118 13.45 -16.19 19.22
N ASP A 119 13.00 -17.45 19.19
CA ASP A 119 11.58 -17.84 19.19
C ASP A 119 10.81 -17.38 20.44
N GLY A 120 11.52 -17.05 21.53
CA GLY A 120 10.94 -16.45 22.73
C GLY A 120 10.53 -14.98 22.58
N ILE A 121 10.94 -14.31 21.50
CA ILE A 121 10.63 -12.91 21.22
C ILE A 121 9.42 -12.84 20.28
N SER A 122 8.38 -12.13 20.73
CA SER A 122 7.16 -11.92 19.96
C SER A 122 6.95 -10.44 19.65
N GLY A 123 6.45 -10.16 18.44
CA GLY A 123 6.12 -8.83 17.98
C GLY A 123 4.61 -8.66 17.80
N SER A 124 4.09 -7.49 18.18
CA SER A 124 2.70 -7.10 17.99
C SER A 124 2.60 -5.72 17.38
N PHE A 125 1.57 -5.47 16.58
CA PHE A 125 1.38 -4.20 15.90
C PHE A 125 0.20 -3.44 16.49
N SER A 126 0.31 -2.11 16.61
CA SER A 126 -0.82 -1.27 16.99
C SER A 126 -2.00 -1.39 16.00
N LYS A 127 -1.69 -1.70 14.74
CA LYS A 127 -2.62 -2.18 13.71
C LYS A 127 -1.95 -3.33 12.95
N SER A 128 -2.47 -4.56 13.08
CA SER A 128 -1.94 -5.70 12.31
C SER A 128 -2.30 -5.65 10.82
N ASN A 129 -3.30 -4.85 10.45
CA ASN A 129 -3.67 -4.64 9.06
C ASN A 129 -3.95 -3.15 8.80
N ILE A 130 -3.59 -2.70 7.61
CA ILE A 130 -3.79 -1.33 7.11
C ILE A 130 -4.65 -1.41 5.85
N SER A 131 -5.79 -0.73 5.86
CA SER A 131 -6.68 -0.61 4.70
C SER A 131 -6.62 0.81 4.16
N LEU A 132 -6.26 0.94 2.88
CA LEU A 132 -6.10 2.23 2.22
C LEU A 132 -7.00 2.28 0.98
N SER A 133 -7.69 3.40 0.81
CA SER A 133 -8.49 3.66 -0.40
C SER A 133 -7.61 3.76 -1.65
N THR A 134 -8.23 3.70 -2.83
CA THR A 134 -7.56 4.00 -4.10
C THR A 134 -6.99 5.42 -4.12
N ALA A 135 -5.86 5.59 -4.82
CA ALA A 135 -5.30 6.90 -5.14
C ALA A 135 -5.85 7.50 -6.44
N ALA A 136 -6.76 6.81 -7.13
CA ALA A 136 -7.35 7.30 -8.37
C ALA A 136 -8.06 8.66 -8.15
N GLY A 137 -7.60 9.69 -8.86
CA GLY A 137 -8.12 11.06 -8.72
C GLY A 137 -7.60 11.83 -7.50
N VAL A 138 -6.67 11.25 -6.73
CA VAL A 138 -5.99 11.90 -5.61
C VAL A 138 -4.64 12.43 -6.09
N SER A 139 -4.24 13.61 -5.64
CA SER A 139 -2.91 14.14 -5.97
C SER A 139 -1.82 13.34 -5.25
N PRO A 140 -0.61 13.19 -5.83
CA PRO A 140 0.45 12.34 -5.26
C PRO A 140 0.80 12.67 -3.80
N GLU A 141 0.78 13.95 -3.42
CA GLU A 141 1.08 14.41 -2.07
C GLU A 141 -0.01 14.10 -1.03
N ASN A 142 -1.22 13.76 -1.49
CA ASN A 142 -2.37 13.42 -0.64
C ASN A 142 -2.72 11.91 -0.73
N ALA A 143 -1.81 11.10 -1.27
CA ALA A 143 -2.01 9.67 -1.42
C ALA A 143 -2.43 9.01 -0.09
N PRO A 144 -3.44 8.12 -0.09
CA PRO A 144 -3.91 7.45 1.12
C PRO A 144 -2.76 6.79 1.89
N THR A 145 -2.59 7.19 3.14
CA THR A 145 -1.45 6.78 3.97
C THR A 145 -1.93 6.45 5.38
N ASP A 146 -1.39 5.39 5.97
CA ASP A 146 -1.58 5.04 7.37
C ASP A 146 -0.30 4.38 7.92
N SER A 147 -0.24 4.22 9.23
CA SER A 147 0.93 3.68 9.91
C SER A 147 0.57 2.78 11.09
N SER A 148 1.53 1.95 11.46
CA SER A 148 1.47 1.03 12.59
C SER A 148 2.79 1.05 13.36
N LEU A 149 2.75 0.72 14.64
CA LEU A 149 3.92 0.64 15.52
C LEU A 149 4.13 -0.80 15.96
N LEU A 150 5.36 -1.31 15.84
CA LEU A 150 5.77 -2.62 16.36
C LEU A 150 6.12 -2.51 17.85
N THR A 151 5.57 -3.39 18.67
CA THR A 151 5.95 -3.59 20.07
C THR A 151 6.48 -5.00 20.26
N LEU A 152 7.67 -5.11 20.84
CA LEU A 152 8.29 -6.40 21.17
C LEU A 152 7.98 -6.83 22.59
N SER A 153 7.98 -8.14 22.80
CA SER A 153 7.76 -8.82 24.07
C SER A 153 8.59 -10.09 24.14
N GLY A 154 8.75 -10.64 25.34
CA GLY A 154 9.69 -11.73 25.60
C GLY A 154 11.05 -11.23 26.04
N GLU A 155 11.99 -12.16 26.23
CA GLU A 155 13.31 -11.90 26.79
C GLU A 155 14.39 -12.05 25.72
N LEU A 156 15.33 -11.10 25.68
CA LEU A 156 16.52 -11.22 24.84
C LEU A 156 17.68 -11.72 25.70
N SER A 157 18.08 -12.97 25.47
CA SER A 157 19.36 -13.48 25.98
C SER A 157 20.52 -12.87 25.21
N TYR A 158 21.70 -12.80 25.86
CA TYR A 158 22.92 -12.28 25.23
C TYR A 158 23.17 -12.95 23.86
N ALA A 159 23.19 -12.13 22.81
CA ALA A 159 23.17 -12.59 21.42
C ALA A 159 24.55 -12.64 20.75
N GLY A 160 25.63 -12.28 21.46
CA GLY A 160 27.01 -12.27 20.94
C GLY A 160 27.35 -11.12 19.98
N ASP A 161 26.39 -10.67 19.17
CA ASP A 161 26.47 -9.51 18.28
C ASP A 161 25.74 -8.29 18.88
N ASP A 162 26.23 -7.07 18.59
CA ASP A 162 25.64 -5.81 19.05
C ASP A 162 25.65 -4.75 17.93
N PRO A 163 24.50 -4.45 17.27
CA PRO A 163 23.18 -5.04 17.47
C PRO A 163 22.99 -6.40 16.76
N ALA A 164 22.30 -7.34 17.41
CA ALA A 164 21.92 -8.62 16.81
C ALA A 164 20.63 -8.52 15.98
N VAL A 165 20.57 -9.23 14.84
CA VAL A 165 19.33 -9.41 14.08
C VAL A 165 18.48 -10.48 14.75
N ILE A 166 17.37 -10.08 15.38
CA ILE A 166 16.48 -10.95 16.20
C ILE A 166 15.20 -11.39 15.48
N GLY A 167 14.88 -10.79 14.33
CA GLY A 167 13.66 -11.06 13.60
C GLY A 167 13.50 -10.17 12.37
N SER A 168 12.33 -10.26 11.74
CA SER A 168 11.98 -9.47 10.57
C SER A 168 10.51 -9.07 10.59
N VAL A 169 10.19 -7.96 9.92
CA VAL A 169 8.82 -7.53 9.66
C VAL A 169 8.53 -7.65 8.17
N THR A 170 7.39 -8.22 7.84
CA THR A 170 6.88 -8.35 6.47
C THR A 170 5.62 -7.51 6.32
N VAL A 171 5.54 -6.73 5.24
CA VAL A 171 4.28 -6.15 4.75
C VAL A 171 3.81 -6.98 3.57
N GLU A 172 2.64 -7.61 3.70
CA GLU A 172 2.04 -8.42 2.65
C GLU A 172 0.77 -7.72 2.13
N LEU A 173 0.68 -7.51 0.81
CA LEU A 173 -0.56 -7.07 0.19
C LEU A 173 -1.46 -8.28 -0.02
N LEU A 174 -2.62 -8.27 0.62
CA LEU A 174 -3.62 -9.31 0.46
C LEU A 174 -4.55 -8.95 -0.69
N SER A 175 -4.93 -9.95 -1.48
CA SER A 175 -6.02 -9.82 -2.44
C SER A 175 -7.34 -9.74 -1.71
N ASP A 176 -8.20 -8.80 -2.11
CA ASP A 176 -9.63 -8.79 -1.75
C ASP A 176 -10.35 -10.05 -2.28
#